data_AF-A0A220UI98-F1
#
_entry.id   AF-A0A220UI98-F1
#
_cell.length_a   1.000
_cell.length_b   1.000
_cell.length_c   1.000
_cell.angle_alpha   90.00
_cell.angle_beta   90.00
_cell.angle_gamma   90.00
#
_symmetry.space_group_name_H-M   'P 1'
#
loop_
_entity.id
_entity.type
_entity.pdbx_description
1 polymer ?
#
loop_
_entity_poly.entity_id
_entity_poly.type
_entity_poly.pdbx_seq_one_letter_code
_entity_poly.pdbx_strand_id
1 'polypeptide(L)'
;MSLPTLRYTSITATKHPISLMLQTIHKWLGLIVGLQLLIWVVTGLAFNLIDERFLDANPYRTTHKAASPNTSLAPTASLLQQYQAEGIIELKLTSVLERGVYALTTTQQTRWFWADSLQPLSLNDAEILAIAKQSYSGPGELSAPQILTDETPLDASGPVAMLTAADEVGTRIYIDTASGAVLAHQNRQSALKDLLFMLHFMDYAPNNGINFNNLLAQLVSIAVLLLGLSGIYILGHKFHQGQLSLPFLRRKNTSGKLTLFTQDAQPLAELSDLSGSYLESINRESERLRTQCGGGGRCGLCKLRFVEQAPSPNDYDLDKLTAAELAQGIRLSCQHEAHPGKLELATKAQHRYWPQSKH
;
A
#
# COMPACT_ATOMS: atom_id res chain seq x y z
N MET A 1 35.33 -60.09 -14.55
CA MET A 1 34.20 -59.39 -15.19
C MET A 1 33.59 -58.45 -14.17
N SER A 2 33.86 -57.16 -14.35
CA SER A 2 33.56 -56.06 -13.44
C SER A 2 32.15 -55.55 -13.65
N LEU A 3 31.37 -55.46 -12.56
CA LEU A 3 30.09 -54.76 -12.50
C LEU A 3 30.33 -53.23 -12.51
N PRO A 4 29.57 -52.43 -13.27
CA PRO A 4 29.67 -50.99 -13.18
C PRO A 4 28.90 -50.49 -11.94
N THR A 5 29.65 -49.91 -11.01
CA THR A 5 29.12 -49.09 -9.92
C THR A 5 28.53 -47.79 -10.47
N LEU A 6 27.22 -47.63 -10.37
CA LEU A 6 26.55 -46.34 -10.61
C LEU A 6 26.97 -45.36 -9.51
N ARG A 7 27.75 -44.35 -9.89
CA ARG A 7 28.09 -43.21 -9.02
C ARG A 7 26.86 -42.34 -8.84
N TYR A 8 26.35 -42.27 -7.63
CA TYR A 8 25.41 -41.23 -7.20
C TYR A 8 26.21 -39.92 -7.06
N THR A 9 26.11 -39.03 -8.04
CA THR A 9 26.60 -37.66 -7.91
C THR A 9 25.67 -36.92 -6.94
N SER A 10 26.18 -36.68 -5.73
CA SER A 10 25.60 -35.75 -4.76
C SER A 10 25.59 -34.34 -5.35
N ILE A 11 24.49 -33.97 -6.00
CA ILE A 11 24.18 -32.56 -6.28
C ILE A 11 23.70 -31.98 -4.95
N THR A 12 24.53 -31.13 -4.35
CA THR A 12 24.14 -30.26 -3.24
C THR A 12 23.12 -29.24 -3.77
N ALA A 13 21.86 -29.66 -3.84
CA ALA A 13 20.75 -28.80 -4.20
C ALA A 13 20.45 -27.84 -3.04
N THR A 14 20.40 -26.55 -3.35
CA THR A 14 19.87 -25.50 -2.48
C THR A 14 18.54 -25.97 -1.88
N LYS A 15 18.45 -26.02 -0.55
CA LYS A 15 17.42 -26.77 0.20
C LYS A 15 15.96 -26.32 0.02
N HIS A 16 15.68 -25.30 -0.78
CA HIS A 16 14.30 -24.97 -1.18
C HIS A 16 14.23 -24.62 -2.67
N PRO A 17 13.33 -25.25 -3.44
CA PRO A 17 13.11 -24.89 -4.83
C PRO A 17 12.57 -23.46 -4.93
N ILE A 18 13.01 -22.74 -5.99
CA ILE A 18 12.69 -21.32 -6.24
C ILE A 18 11.17 -21.08 -6.22
N SER A 19 10.38 -22.04 -6.70
CA SER A 19 8.92 -21.99 -6.75
C SER A 19 8.26 -21.89 -5.35
N LEU A 20 8.80 -22.59 -4.34
CA LEU A 20 8.29 -22.56 -2.97
C LEU A 20 8.70 -21.29 -2.22
N MET A 21 9.91 -20.80 -2.48
CA MET A 21 10.38 -19.52 -1.94
C MET A 21 9.50 -18.37 -2.45
N LEU A 22 9.26 -18.31 -3.76
CA LEU A 22 8.44 -17.26 -4.38
C LEU A 22 6.98 -17.30 -3.90
N GLN A 23 6.41 -18.48 -3.66
CA GLN A 23 5.07 -18.60 -3.05
C GLN A 23 5.01 -18.07 -1.62
N THR A 24 6.09 -18.26 -0.85
CA THR A 24 6.16 -17.76 0.52
C THR A 24 6.27 -16.24 0.53
N ILE A 25 7.16 -15.70 -0.30
CA ILE A 25 7.32 -14.25 -0.50
C ILE A 25 6.00 -13.63 -0.98
N HIS A 26 5.37 -14.19 -2.02
CA HIS A 26 4.09 -13.70 -2.55
C HIS A 26 3.00 -13.67 -1.49
N LYS A 27 2.89 -14.71 -0.65
CA LYS A 27 1.89 -14.77 0.43
C LYS A 27 2.07 -13.63 1.44
N TRP A 28 3.31 -13.39 1.88
CA TRP A 28 3.59 -12.34 2.87
C TRP A 28 3.53 -10.94 2.28
N LEU A 29 4.04 -10.74 1.06
CA LEU A 29 3.83 -9.50 0.31
C LEU A 29 2.35 -9.21 0.14
N GLY A 30 1.54 -10.22 -0.21
CA GLY A 30 0.11 -10.08 -0.38
C GLY A 30 -0.61 -9.64 0.90
N LEU A 31 -0.17 -10.11 2.06
CA LEU A 31 -0.71 -9.66 3.34
C LEU A 31 -0.38 -8.19 3.62
N ILE A 32 0.89 -7.81 3.49
CA ILE A 32 1.37 -6.45 3.80
C ILE A 32 0.78 -5.44 2.80
N VAL A 33 0.93 -5.71 1.50
CA VAL A 33 0.39 -4.87 0.43
C VAL A 33 -1.12 -4.85 0.46
N GLY A 34 -1.78 -5.98 0.74
CA GLY A 34 -3.24 -6.06 0.83
C GLY A 34 -3.81 -5.19 1.95
N LEU A 35 -3.15 -5.14 3.11
CA LEU A 35 -3.54 -4.25 4.21
C LEU A 35 -3.40 -2.78 3.82
N GLN A 36 -2.28 -2.41 3.18
CA GLN A 36 -2.08 -1.04 2.72
C GLN A 36 -3.08 -0.65 1.61
N LEU A 37 -3.37 -1.57 0.68
CA LEU A 37 -4.38 -1.38 -0.37
C LEU A 37 -5.78 -1.19 0.23
N LEU A 38 -6.11 -1.90 1.32
CA LEU A 38 -7.38 -1.71 2.01
C LEU A 38 -7.51 -0.29 2.57
N ILE A 39 -6.46 0.24 3.21
CA ILE A 39 -6.42 1.63 3.69
C ILE A 39 -6.62 2.59 2.52
N TRP A 40 -5.90 2.37 1.41
CA TRP A 40 -5.99 3.18 0.19
C TRP A 40 -7.42 3.19 -0.41
N VAL A 41 -8.07 2.02 -0.48
CA VAL A 41 -9.44 1.89 -0.98
C VAL A 41 -10.44 2.57 -0.04
N VAL A 42 -10.30 2.40 1.27
CA VAL A 42 -11.20 3.01 2.26
C VAL A 42 -11.11 4.53 2.23
N THR A 43 -9.91 5.10 2.17
CA THR A 43 -9.72 6.55 2.08
C THR A 43 -10.13 7.10 0.71
N GLY A 44 -9.85 6.36 -0.37
CA GLY A 44 -10.32 6.70 -1.72
C GLY A 44 -11.85 6.71 -1.81
N LEU A 45 -12.51 5.73 -1.18
CA LEU A 45 -13.97 5.69 -1.08
C LEU A 45 -14.50 6.87 -0.28
N ALA A 46 -13.86 7.22 0.85
CA ALA A 46 -14.23 8.39 1.62
C ALA A 46 -14.17 9.68 0.78
N PHE A 47 -13.12 9.89 -0.02
CA PHE A 47 -13.04 11.03 -0.94
C PHE A 47 -14.15 11.07 -2.00
N ASN A 48 -14.68 9.92 -2.41
CA ASN A 48 -15.76 9.86 -3.40
C ASN A 48 -17.16 10.01 -2.79
N LEU A 49 -17.31 9.77 -1.47
CA LEU A 49 -18.61 9.82 -0.79
C LEU A 49 -18.82 11.10 0.04
N ILE A 50 -17.74 11.75 0.48
CA ILE A 50 -17.81 12.98 1.27
C ILE A 50 -17.80 14.19 0.33
N ASP A 51 -18.76 15.11 0.50
CA ASP A 51 -18.84 16.35 -0.27
C ASP A 51 -17.56 17.19 -0.08
N GLU A 52 -16.97 17.69 -1.17
CA GLU A 52 -15.77 18.52 -1.14
C GLU A 52 -15.97 19.78 -0.27
N ARG A 53 -17.18 20.36 -0.28
CA ARG A 53 -17.52 21.54 0.53
C ARG A 53 -17.49 21.24 2.02
N PHE A 54 -17.82 20.01 2.41
CA PHE A 54 -17.70 19.59 3.81
C PHE A 54 -16.23 19.59 4.24
N LEU A 55 -15.32 19.15 3.36
CA LEU A 55 -13.88 19.07 3.62
C LEU A 55 -13.11 20.39 3.38
N ASP A 56 -13.80 21.47 3.01
CA ASP A 56 -13.17 22.75 2.72
C ASP A 56 -12.66 23.42 4.01
N ALA A 57 -11.42 23.90 3.95
CA ALA A 57 -10.80 24.67 5.02
C ALA A 57 -11.20 26.16 4.98
N ASN A 58 -11.76 26.62 3.86
CA ASN A 58 -12.00 28.03 3.55
C ASN A 58 -13.48 28.46 3.45
N PRO A 59 -14.49 27.79 4.05
CA PRO A 59 -15.89 28.18 3.85
C PRO A 59 -16.21 29.60 4.31
N TYR A 60 -15.42 30.14 5.26
CA TYR A 60 -15.52 31.50 5.77
C TYR A 60 -14.33 32.39 5.41
N ARG A 61 -13.43 31.93 4.53
CA ARG A 61 -12.26 32.73 4.16
C ARG A 61 -12.66 33.78 3.12
N THR A 62 -12.32 35.02 3.39
CA THR A 62 -12.46 36.12 2.45
C THR A 62 -11.10 36.68 2.06
N THR A 63 -10.97 37.06 0.78
CA THR A 63 -9.83 37.81 0.30
C THR A 63 -10.16 39.30 0.37
N HIS A 64 -9.58 40.00 1.33
CA HIS A 64 -9.62 41.45 1.31
C HIS A 64 -8.64 41.93 0.24
N LYS A 65 -9.16 42.54 -0.83
CA LYS A 65 -8.30 43.16 -1.85
C LYS A 65 -7.62 44.36 -1.20
N ALA A 66 -6.32 44.25 -0.94
CA ALA A 66 -5.53 45.34 -0.40
C ALA A 66 -5.76 46.60 -1.26
N ALA A 67 -6.29 47.65 -0.63
CA ALA A 67 -6.28 48.96 -1.24
C ALA A 67 -4.82 49.37 -1.49
N SER A 68 -4.57 50.17 -2.53
CA SER A 68 -3.24 50.77 -2.70
C SER A 68 -2.86 51.48 -1.40
N PRO A 69 -1.65 51.24 -0.85
CA PRO A 69 -1.27 51.84 0.41
C PRO A 69 -1.41 53.36 0.33
N ASN A 70 -2.30 53.94 1.11
CA ASN A 70 -2.48 55.40 1.16
C ASN A 70 -1.58 56.01 2.25
N THR A 71 -0.40 55.43 2.44
CA THR A 71 0.57 55.82 3.45
C THR A 71 1.68 56.63 2.80
N SER A 72 2.20 57.65 3.51
CA SER A 72 3.44 58.31 3.12
C SER A 72 4.57 57.27 3.03
N LEU A 73 5.40 57.37 1.99
CA LEU A 73 6.52 56.46 1.77
C LEU A 73 7.83 57.16 2.16
N ALA A 74 8.52 56.63 3.17
CA ALA A 74 9.83 57.10 3.58
C ALA A 74 10.91 56.73 2.55
N PRO A 75 11.92 57.59 2.34
CA PRO A 75 13.02 57.29 1.42
C PRO A 75 13.80 56.04 1.83
N THR A 76 13.92 55.05 0.93
CA THR A 76 14.49 53.73 1.23
C THR A 76 16.02 53.67 1.20
N ALA A 77 16.71 54.76 0.86
CA ALA A 77 18.16 54.78 0.67
C ALA A 77 18.95 54.34 1.92
N SER A 78 18.55 54.82 3.11
CA SER A 78 19.18 54.44 4.38
C SER A 78 18.96 52.96 4.70
N LEU A 79 17.76 52.45 4.43
CA LEU A 79 17.42 51.04 4.62
C LEU A 79 18.25 50.14 3.71
N LEU A 80 18.34 50.48 2.42
CA LEU A 80 19.13 49.71 1.44
C LEU A 80 20.62 49.76 1.78
N GLN A 81 21.14 50.90 2.23
CA GLN A 81 22.54 51.01 2.66
C GLN A 81 22.82 50.15 3.90
N GLN A 82 21.92 50.13 4.88
CA GLN A 82 22.06 49.33 6.10
C GLN A 82 22.17 47.83 5.81
N TYR A 83 21.41 47.32 4.84
CA TYR A 83 21.32 45.90 4.52
C TYR A 83 22.09 45.49 3.25
N GLN A 84 22.87 46.39 2.66
CA GLN A 84 23.61 46.12 1.42
C GLN A 84 24.54 44.91 1.54
N ALA A 85 25.18 44.73 2.71
CA ALA A 85 26.09 43.62 2.97
C ALA A 85 25.40 42.25 3.04
N GLU A 86 24.08 42.18 3.24
CA GLU A 86 23.32 40.93 3.21
C GLU A 86 23.00 40.46 1.77
N GLY A 87 23.39 41.24 0.74
CA GLY A 87 23.11 40.93 -0.67
C GLY A 87 21.63 41.10 -1.01
N ILE A 88 21.22 42.33 -1.32
CA ILE A 88 19.81 42.65 -1.60
C ILE A 88 19.38 42.03 -2.94
N ILE A 89 18.27 41.29 -2.91
CA ILE A 89 17.65 40.66 -4.08
C ILE A 89 16.46 41.49 -4.56
N GLU A 90 15.56 41.85 -3.64
CA GLU A 90 14.31 42.54 -3.96
C GLU A 90 13.89 43.47 -2.83
N LEU A 91 13.26 44.60 -3.18
CA LEU A 91 12.48 45.42 -2.25
C LEU A 91 11.06 45.56 -2.81
N LYS A 92 10.08 44.97 -2.14
CA LYS A 92 8.68 44.95 -2.58
C LYS A 92 7.80 45.76 -1.63
N LEU A 93 6.98 46.64 -2.18
CA LEU A 93 5.94 47.34 -1.42
C LEU A 93 4.68 46.47 -1.36
N THR A 94 4.21 46.20 -0.15
CA THR A 94 2.95 45.52 0.17
C THR A 94 2.17 46.35 1.20
N SER A 95 1.11 45.79 1.79
CA SER A 95 0.34 46.42 2.85
C SER A 95 -0.13 45.43 3.91
N VAL A 96 -0.19 45.90 5.15
CA VAL A 96 -0.86 45.23 6.27
C VAL A 96 -1.85 46.22 6.86
N LEU A 97 -3.13 45.86 6.98
CA LEU A 97 -4.20 46.75 7.45
C LEU A 97 -4.21 48.11 6.71
N GLU A 98 -4.06 48.08 5.39
CA GLU A 98 -4.00 49.27 4.50
C GLU A 98 -2.80 50.21 4.76
N ARG A 99 -1.90 49.86 5.67
CA ARG A 99 -0.64 50.56 5.91
C ARG A 99 0.48 49.93 5.09
N GLY A 100 1.25 50.75 4.39
CA GLY A 100 2.34 50.29 3.52
C GLY A 100 3.44 49.56 4.29
N VAL A 101 3.94 48.46 3.73
CA VAL A 101 5.03 47.64 4.28
C VAL A 101 6.05 47.36 3.20
N TYR A 102 7.32 47.57 3.49
CA TYR A 102 8.43 47.13 2.64
C TYR A 102 8.87 45.73 3.05
N ALA A 103 8.79 44.77 2.13
CA ALA A 103 9.44 43.48 2.23
C ALA A 103 10.81 43.56 1.53
N LEU A 104 11.89 43.53 2.31
CA LEU A 104 13.26 43.53 1.85
C LEU A 104 13.78 42.09 1.83
N THR A 105 13.97 41.54 0.65
CA THR A 105 14.51 40.19 0.43
C THR A 105 16.02 40.29 0.19
N THR A 106 16.81 39.60 1.01
CA THR A 106 18.27 39.48 0.88
C THR A 106 18.65 38.04 0.58
N THR A 107 19.94 37.79 0.32
CA THR A 107 20.45 36.40 0.17
C THR A 107 20.36 35.58 1.46
N GLN A 108 20.15 36.24 2.60
CA GLN A 108 20.08 35.59 3.90
C GLN A 108 18.63 35.38 4.35
N GLN A 109 17.78 36.40 4.24
CA GLN A 109 16.40 36.35 4.74
C GLN A 109 15.53 37.46 4.13
N THR A 110 14.23 37.40 4.42
CA THR A 110 13.31 38.52 4.18
C THR A 110 13.08 39.28 5.48
N ARG A 111 12.99 40.60 5.40
CA ARG A 111 12.69 41.50 6.53
C ARG A 111 11.55 42.44 6.16
N TRP A 112 10.71 42.80 7.14
CA TRP A 112 9.56 43.67 6.93
C TRP A 112 9.70 44.97 7.72
N PHE A 113 9.36 46.08 7.07
CA PHE A 113 9.43 47.42 7.65
C PHE A 113 8.18 48.21 7.31
N TRP A 114 7.72 49.04 8.23
CA TRP A 114 6.67 50.01 7.91
C TRP A 114 7.18 51.02 6.88
N ALA A 115 6.42 51.21 5.79
CA ALA A 115 6.88 52.02 4.67
C ALA A 115 6.98 53.53 5.00
N ASP A 116 6.31 53.98 6.06
CA ASP A 116 6.28 55.39 6.50
C ASP A 116 7.43 55.79 7.43
N SER A 117 8.00 54.83 8.16
CA SER A 117 8.91 55.08 9.28
C SER A 117 10.19 54.26 9.19
N LEU A 118 10.22 53.25 8.32
CA LEU A 118 11.30 52.27 8.16
C LEU A 118 11.64 51.50 9.45
N GLN A 119 10.77 51.57 10.46
CA GLN A 119 10.89 50.74 11.65
C GLN A 119 10.52 49.29 11.31
N PRO A 120 11.17 48.29 11.93
CA PRO A 120 10.78 46.90 11.77
C PRO A 120 9.28 46.70 12.00
N LEU A 121 8.64 45.89 11.15
CA LEU A 121 7.25 45.50 11.34
C LEU A 121 7.14 44.77 12.69
N SER A 122 6.23 45.25 13.53
CA SER A 122 5.86 44.60 14.77
C SER A 122 4.36 44.77 14.93
N LEU A 123 3.66 43.64 15.05
CA LEU A 123 2.22 43.61 15.19
C LEU A 123 1.85 43.35 16.65
N ASN A 124 0.95 44.17 17.19
CA ASN A 124 0.34 43.90 18.48
C ASN A 124 -0.91 43.00 18.34
N ASP A 125 -1.41 42.47 19.46
CA ASP A 125 -2.56 41.55 19.45
C ASP A 125 -3.82 42.13 18.79
N ALA A 126 -4.06 43.45 18.92
CA ALA A 126 -5.20 44.11 18.31
C ALA A 126 -5.05 44.19 16.78
N GLU A 127 -3.84 44.42 16.27
CA GLU A 127 -3.54 44.39 14.84
C GLU A 127 -3.66 42.98 14.27
N ILE A 128 -3.15 41.96 14.97
CA ILE A 128 -3.29 40.56 14.56
C ILE A 128 -4.78 40.16 14.52
N LEU A 129 -5.55 40.54 15.53
CA LEU A 129 -7.01 40.33 15.55
C LEU A 129 -7.71 41.04 14.39
N ALA A 130 -7.29 42.26 14.05
CA ALA A 130 -7.86 42.99 12.91
C ALA A 130 -7.55 42.30 11.57
N ILE A 131 -6.34 41.79 11.39
CA ILE A 131 -5.95 41.00 10.19
C ILE A 131 -6.84 39.75 10.10
N ALA A 132 -7.01 39.03 11.21
CA ALA A 132 -7.85 37.85 11.24
C ALA A 132 -9.31 38.17 10.85
N LYS A 133 -9.88 39.25 11.41
CA LYS A 133 -11.23 39.73 11.07
C LYS A 133 -11.40 40.09 9.59
N GLN A 134 -10.40 40.71 8.96
CA GLN A 134 -10.46 41.01 7.51
C GLN A 134 -10.48 39.74 6.65
N SER A 135 -9.94 38.63 7.16
CA SER A 135 -9.87 37.36 6.44
C SER A 135 -11.05 36.42 6.67
N TYR A 136 -11.98 36.76 7.58
CA TYR A 136 -13.01 35.86 8.09
C TYR A 136 -14.42 36.47 7.97
N SER A 137 -15.34 35.77 7.31
CA SER A 137 -16.74 36.17 7.12
C SER A 137 -17.75 35.34 7.92
N GLY A 138 -17.28 34.41 8.75
CA GLY A 138 -18.15 33.51 9.50
C GLY A 138 -18.84 34.18 10.69
N PRO A 139 -19.80 33.47 11.32
CA PRO A 139 -20.63 34.03 12.38
C PRO A 139 -19.97 34.04 13.77
N GLY A 140 -18.81 33.39 13.94
CA GLY A 140 -18.16 33.20 15.23
C GLY A 140 -17.31 34.38 15.67
N GLU A 141 -17.27 34.64 16.97
CA GLU A 141 -16.31 35.58 17.55
C GLU A 141 -14.90 34.98 17.57
N LEU A 142 -13.89 35.79 17.27
CA LEU A 142 -12.49 35.37 17.27
C LEU A 142 -11.88 35.51 18.68
N SER A 143 -11.12 34.49 19.08
CA SER A 143 -10.32 34.50 20.31
C SER A 143 -9.20 35.56 20.26
N ALA A 144 -8.55 35.79 21.40
CA ALA A 144 -7.27 36.49 21.40
C ALA A 144 -6.22 35.69 20.58
N PRO A 145 -5.22 36.37 19.97
CA PRO A 145 -4.09 35.71 19.34
C PRO A 145 -3.30 34.85 20.34
N GLN A 146 -2.99 33.62 19.93
CA GLN A 146 -2.09 32.74 20.65
C GLN A 146 -0.86 32.50 19.78
N ILE A 147 0.33 32.90 20.25
CA ILE A 147 1.58 32.57 19.58
C ILE A 147 1.86 31.08 19.76
N LEU A 148 2.04 30.37 18.66
CA LEU A 148 2.37 28.95 18.67
C LEU A 148 3.83 28.77 19.07
N THR A 149 4.08 27.87 20.01
CA THR A 149 5.41 27.53 20.51
C THR A 149 6.05 26.38 19.75
N ASP A 150 5.21 25.55 19.11
CA ASP A 150 5.65 24.40 18.35
C ASP A 150 5.86 24.77 16.88
N GLU A 151 6.77 24.06 16.21
CA GLU A 151 6.99 24.23 14.78
C GLU A 151 5.71 23.88 14.00
N THR A 152 5.30 24.78 13.12
CA THR A 152 4.16 24.56 12.23
C THR A 152 4.64 24.15 10.85
N PRO A 153 3.93 23.27 10.11
CA PRO A 153 4.25 22.97 8.72
C PRO A 153 3.92 24.12 7.75
N LEU A 154 3.48 25.27 8.26
CA LEU A 154 3.17 26.46 7.47
C LEU A 154 4.46 27.21 7.16
N ASP A 155 4.59 27.69 5.92
CA ASP A 155 5.72 28.51 5.48
C ASP A 155 5.58 29.93 6.08
N ALA A 156 6.19 30.12 7.26
CA ALA A 156 6.15 31.35 8.03
C ALA A 156 7.55 31.95 8.14
N SER A 157 7.64 33.28 8.08
CA SER A 157 8.91 33.97 8.23
C SER A 157 9.25 34.34 9.68
N GLY A 158 8.28 34.21 10.59
CA GLY A 158 8.46 34.37 12.03
C GLY A 158 7.47 33.53 12.82
N PRO A 159 7.30 33.84 14.13
CA PRO A 159 6.32 33.16 14.97
C PRO A 159 4.92 33.23 14.37
N VAL A 160 4.18 32.12 14.45
CA VAL A 160 2.81 32.04 13.94
C VAL A 160 1.83 32.32 15.07
N ALA A 161 0.96 33.30 14.86
CA ALA A 161 -0.20 33.55 15.72
C ALA A 161 -1.39 32.72 15.22
N MET A 162 -2.07 32.03 16.14
CA MET A 162 -3.31 31.32 15.88
C MET A 162 -4.47 32.00 16.59
N LEU A 163 -5.58 32.17 15.88
CA LEU A 163 -6.87 32.61 16.42
C LEU A 163 -7.92 31.55 16.12
N THR A 164 -8.84 31.33 17.05
CA THR A 164 -9.96 30.40 16.87
C THR A 164 -11.28 31.16 16.84
N ALA A 165 -12.14 30.85 15.87
CA ALA A 165 -13.50 31.36 15.80
C ALA A 165 -14.45 30.45 16.58
N ALA A 166 -15.36 31.05 17.35
CA ALA A 166 -16.47 30.36 17.98
C ALA A 166 -17.60 30.06 16.97
N ASP A 167 -17.29 29.31 15.92
CA ASP A 167 -18.24 28.85 14.90
C ASP A 167 -18.43 27.33 14.94
N GLU A 168 -19.39 26.83 14.15
CA GLU A 168 -19.76 25.41 14.13
C GLU A 168 -18.60 24.50 13.68
N VAL A 169 -17.77 24.98 12.76
CA VAL A 169 -16.67 24.23 12.15
C VAL A 169 -15.37 24.31 12.95
N GLY A 170 -15.28 25.25 13.90
CA GLY A 170 -14.08 25.54 14.67
C GLY A 170 -12.97 26.11 13.79
N THR A 171 -13.24 27.19 13.06
CA THR A 171 -12.25 27.85 12.19
C THR A 171 -11.05 28.33 13.00
N ARG A 172 -9.85 28.02 12.52
CA ARG A 172 -8.56 28.46 13.04
C ARG A 172 -7.85 29.24 11.95
N ILE A 173 -7.38 30.43 12.30
CA ILE A 173 -6.72 31.38 11.40
C ILE A 173 -5.26 31.50 11.84
N TYR A 174 -4.35 31.26 10.92
CA TYR A 174 -2.91 31.31 11.16
C TYR A 174 -2.32 32.54 10.48
N ILE A 175 -1.60 33.35 11.24
CA ILE A 175 -1.02 34.61 10.79
C ILE A 175 0.48 34.60 11.09
N ASP A 176 1.28 34.90 10.08
CA ASP A 176 2.71 35.16 10.27
C ASP A 176 2.90 36.53 10.91
N THR A 177 3.44 36.55 12.13
CA THR A 177 3.65 37.82 12.86
C THR A 177 4.76 38.68 12.27
N ALA A 178 5.68 38.10 11.48
CA ALA A 178 6.76 38.85 10.85
C ALA A 178 6.30 39.65 9.63
N SER A 179 5.30 39.16 8.89
CA SER A 179 4.84 39.76 7.63
C SER A 179 3.39 40.28 7.67
N GLY A 180 2.59 39.85 8.65
CA GLY A 180 1.14 40.09 8.70
C GLY A 180 0.35 39.25 7.70
N ALA A 181 0.97 38.26 7.05
CA ALA A 181 0.31 37.39 6.09
C ALA A 181 -0.62 36.38 6.79
N VAL A 182 -1.84 36.23 6.27
CA VAL A 182 -2.74 35.13 6.65
C VAL A 182 -2.29 33.87 5.91
N LEU A 183 -1.59 32.98 6.62
CA LEU A 183 -0.99 31.77 6.08
C LEU A 183 -2.05 30.74 5.67
N ALA A 184 -2.99 30.47 6.58
CA ALA A 184 -4.01 29.45 6.36
C ALA A 184 -5.28 29.72 7.19
N HIS A 185 -6.40 29.22 6.69
CA HIS A 185 -7.57 28.87 7.48
C HIS A 185 -7.60 27.34 7.58
N GLN A 186 -7.93 26.80 8.75
CA GLN A 186 -8.16 25.37 8.96
C GLN A 186 -9.35 25.16 9.89
N ASN A 187 -10.03 24.03 9.81
CA ASN A 187 -11.17 23.72 10.67
C ASN A 187 -11.19 22.21 10.97
N ARG A 188 -12.21 21.73 11.69
CA ARG A 188 -12.31 20.31 12.05
C ARG A 188 -12.44 19.40 10.83
N GLN A 189 -13.14 19.86 9.79
CA GLN A 189 -13.34 19.07 8.59
C GLN A 189 -12.11 19.05 7.69
N SER A 190 -11.35 20.14 7.60
CA SER A 190 -10.06 20.14 6.90
C SER A 190 -9.05 19.23 7.58
N ALA A 191 -9.09 19.11 8.92
CA ALA A 191 -8.25 18.14 9.63
C ALA A 191 -8.61 16.68 9.26
N LEU A 192 -9.89 16.39 8.99
CA LEU A 192 -10.29 15.09 8.44
C LEU A 192 -9.75 14.91 7.01
N LYS A 193 -9.81 15.95 6.18
CA LYS A 193 -9.21 15.94 4.83
C LYS A 193 -7.71 15.61 4.88
N ASP A 194 -6.98 16.26 5.79
CA ASP A 194 -5.55 16.04 5.98
C ASP A 194 -5.27 14.59 6.44
N LEU A 195 -6.06 14.06 7.38
CA LEU A 195 -5.96 12.65 7.80
C LEU A 195 -6.20 11.68 6.64
N LEU A 196 -7.23 11.93 5.82
CA LEU A 196 -7.52 11.09 4.65
C LEU A 196 -6.38 11.13 3.65
N PHE A 197 -5.81 12.31 3.35
CA PHE A 197 -4.68 12.44 2.44
C PHE A 197 -3.41 11.78 2.98
N MET A 198 -3.10 11.97 4.27
CA MET A 198 -1.97 11.33 4.94
C MET A 198 -2.03 9.80 4.78
N LEU A 199 -3.18 9.20 5.07
CA LEU A 199 -3.39 7.76 4.96
C LEU A 199 -3.39 7.27 3.50
N HIS A 200 -3.98 8.04 2.58
CA HIS A 200 -4.09 7.67 1.17
C HIS A 200 -2.73 7.71 0.45
N PHE A 201 -1.92 8.74 0.72
CA PHE A 201 -0.59 8.91 0.13
C PHE A 201 0.55 8.26 0.94
N MET A 202 0.23 7.65 2.09
CA MET A 202 1.22 7.08 3.02
C MET A 202 2.28 8.10 3.47
N ASP A 203 1.92 9.38 3.44
CA ASP A 203 2.80 10.50 3.72
C ASP A 203 2.53 11.02 5.12
N TYR A 204 3.04 10.28 6.09
CA TYR A 204 2.96 10.62 7.49
C TYR A 204 3.87 11.81 7.83
N ALA A 205 3.85 12.23 9.09
CA ALA A 205 4.63 13.38 9.56
C ALA A 205 6.09 13.35 9.06
N PRO A 206 6.64 14.51 8.65
CA PRO A 206 6.11 15.87 8.87
C PRO A 206 5.19 16.42 7.76
N ASN A 207 5.12 15.79 6.60
CA ASN A 207 4.51 16.38 5.39
C ASN A 207 2.97 16.20 5.32
N ASN A 208 2.41 15.29 6.13
CA ASN A 208 0.98 15.10 6.38
C ASN A 208 0.09 14.98 5.11
N GLY A 209 0.53 14.26 4.09
CA GLY A 209 -0.29 13.94 2.92
C GLY A 209 0.00 14.78 1.67
N ILE A 210 0.96 15.70 1.72
CA ILE A 210 1.29 16.60 0.60
C ILE A 210 2.31 15.96 -0.34
N ASN A 211 3.19 15.10 0.17
CA ASN A 211 4.28 14.52 -0.58
C ASN A 211 4.00 13.08 -1.05
N PHE A 212 3.81 12.91 -2.35
CA PHE A 212 3.65 11.60 -2.98
C PHE A 212 4.97 10.87 -3.27
N ASN A 213 6.12 11.56 -3.19
CA ASN A 213 7.45 10.98 -3.43
C ASN A 213 8.23 10.79 -2.13
N ASN A 214 7.67 9.99 -1.22
CA ASN A 214 8.28 9.65 0.07
C ASN A 214 8.83 8.20 0.07
N LEU A 215 9.74 7.91 1.01
CA LEU A 215 10.40 6.60 1.10
C LEU A 215 9.42 5.44 1.30
N LEU A 216 8.38 5.63 2.11
CA LEU A 216 7.40 4.59 2.37
C LEU A 216 6.61 4.23 1.10
N ALA A 217 6.13 5.24 0.37
CA ALA A 217 5.46 5.05 -0.91
C ALA A 217 6.35 4.34 -1.94
N GLN A 218 7.65 4.67 -1.99
CA GLN A 218 8.62 3.98 -2.85
C GLN A 218 8.77 2.49 -2.47
N LEU A 219 8.94 2.19 -1.17
CA LEU A 219 9.07 0.81 -0.68
C LEU A 219 7.81 -0.03 -0.95
N VAL A 220 6.63 0.54 -0.70
CA VAL A 220 5.35 -0.12 -1.00
C VAL A 220 5.19 -0.35 -2.50
N SER A 221 5.58 0.62 -3.34
CA SER A 221 5.54 0.47 -4.80
C SER A 221 6.43 -0.68 -5.29
N ILE A 222 7.63 -0.81 -4.74
CA ILE A 222 8.53 -1.95 -5.01
C ILE A 222 7.88 -3.26 -4.53
N ALA A 223 7.28 -3.27 -3.33
CA ALA A 223 6.60 -4.45 -2.80
C ALA A 223 5.41 -4.88 -3.68
N VAL A 224 4.62 -3.94 -4.18
CA VAL A 224 3.52 -4.18 -5.13
C VAL A 224 4.06 -4.77 -6.44
N LEU A 225 5.15 -4.21 -6.98
CA LEU A 225 5.79 -4.73 -8.18
C LEU A 225 6.25 -6.18 -7.98
N LEU A 226 6.95 -6.45 -6.87
CA LEU A 226 7.40 -7.81 -6.53
C LEU A 226 6.23 -8.77 -6.30
N LEU A 227 5.13 -8.29 -5.71
CA LEU A 227 3.90 -9.07 -5.56
C LEU A 227 3.32 -9.47 -6.93
N GLY A 228 3.24 -8.53 -7.87
CA GLY A 228 2.79 -8.80 -9.24
C GLY A 228 3.69 -9.78 -9.98
N LEU A 229 5.01 -9.55 -9.97
CA LEU A 229 5.99 -10.43 -10.62
C LEU A 229 5.98 -11.85 -10.04
N SER A 230 5.94 -11.98 -8.72
CA SER A 230 5.84 -13.29 -8.06
C SER A 230 4.53 -14.01 -8.40
N GLY A 231 3.42 -13.29 -8.51
CA GLY A 231 2.14 -13.84 -8.95
C GLY A 231 2.18 -14.38 -10.37
N ILE A 232 2.73 -13.60 -11.31
CA ILE A 232 2.92 -14.01 -12.71
C ILE A 232 3.79 -15.28 -12.80
N TYR A 233 4.90 -15.31 -12.07
CA TYR A 233 5.78 -16.49 -12.04
C TYR A 233 5.04 -17.73 -11.52
N ILE A 234 4.34 -17.62 -10.38
CA ILE A 234 3.61 -18.75 -9.79
C ILE A 234 2.54 -19.27 -10.75
N LEU A 235 1.79 -18.36 -11.39
CA LEU A 235 0.77 -18.72 -12.36
C LEU A 235 1.37 -19.44 -13.58
N GLY A 236 2.45 -18.88 -14.14
CA GLY A 236 3.16 -19.48 -15.27
C GLY A 236 3.76 -20.85 -14.93
N HIS A 237 4.37 -21.00 -13.76
CA HIS A 237 4.91 -22.27 -13.28
C HIS A 237 3.82 -23.33 -13.13
N LYS A 238 2.67 -22.97 -12.53
CA LYS A 238 1.53 -23.88 -12.41
C LYS A 238 0.92 -24.25 -13.76
N PHE A 239 0.87 -23.30 -14.70
CA PHE A 239 0.39 -23.55 -16.06
C PHE A 239 1.30 -24.53 -16.82
N HIS A 240 2.62 -24.34 -16.75
CA HIS A 240 3.60 -25.25 -17.35
C HIS A 240 3.52 -26.68 -16.76
N GLN A 241 3.12 -26.81 -15.50
CA GLN A 241 2.93 -28.11 -14.82
C GLN A 241 1.55 -28.75 -15.09
N GLY A 242 0.71 -28.17 -15.95
CA GLY A 242 -0.63 -28.70 -16.26
C GLY A 242 -1.64 -28.55 -15.12
N GLN A 243 -1.33 -27.74 -14.10
CA GLN A 243 -2.15 -27.57 -12.90
C GLN A 243 -3.22 -26.46 -13.01
N LEU A 244 -3.18 -25.68 -14.09
CA LEU A 244 -4.20 -24.67 -14.41
C LEU A 244 -4.80 -24.99 -15.77
N SER A 245 -6.11 -25.25 -15.80
CA SER A 245 -6.87 -25.32 -17.04
C SER A 245 -7.69 -24.03 -17.19
N LEU A 246 -7.46 -23.29 -18.27
CA LEU A 246 -8.33 -22.17 -18.62
C LEU A 246 -9.60 -22.76 -19.25
N PRO A 247 -10.81 -22.39 -18.79
CA PRO A 247 -12.05 -23.03 -19.24
C PRO A 247 -12.30 -22.91 -20.75
N PHE A 248 -11.75 -21.88 -21.39
CA PHE A 248 -11.80 -21.64 -22.84
C PHE A 248 -10.67 -22.32 -23.63
N LEU A 249 -9.62 -22.81 -22.97
CA LEU A 249 -8.53 -23.62 -23.55
C LEU A 249 -8.58 -25.07 -23.03
N ARG A 250 -9.76 -25.54 -22.61
CA ARG A 250 -9.94 -26.84 -21.98
C ARG A 250 -9.35 -27.92 -22.89
N ARG A 251 -8.22 -28.51 -22.48
CA ARG A 251 -7.64 -29.68 -23.14
C ARG A 251 -8.72 -30.74 -23.22
N LYS A 252 -8.86 -31.39 -24.38
CA LYS A 252 -9.76 -32.55 -24.55
C LYS A 252 -9.47 -33.54 -23.42
N ASN A 253 -10.53 -34.08 -22.82
CA ASN A 253 -10.41 -35.13 -21.80
C ASN A 253 -9.50 -36.25 -22.31
N THR A 254 -8.60 -36.70 -21.46
CA THR A 254 -7.73 -37.84 -21.79
C THR A 254 -8.59 -39.09 -21.79
N SER A 255 -8.79 -39.71 -22.96
CA SER A 255 -9.53 -40.96 -23.07
C SER A 255 -8.77 -42.10 -22.38
N GLY A 256 -9.40 -42.72 -21.38
CA GLY A 256 -8.90 -43.94 -20.74
C GLY A 256 -9.41 -44.11 -19.32
N LYS A 257 -8.99 -45.19 -18.66
CA LYS A 257 -9.44 -45.57 -17.32
C LYS A 257 -8.32 -45.39 -16.31
N LEU A 258 -8.64 -44.70 -15.20
CA LEU A 258 -7.81 -44.64 -14.00
C LEU A 258 -8.39 -45.60 -12.97
N THR A 259 -7.65 -46.64 -12.63
CA THR A 259 -8.06 -47.62 -11.61
C THR A 259 -7.36 -47.32 -10.29
N LEU A 260 -8.16 -47.14 -9.25
CA LEU A 260 -7.69 -46.91 -7.88
C LEU A 260 -7.74 -48.21 -7.10
N PHE A 261 -6.70 -48.47 -6.31
CA PHE A 261 -6.59 -49.63 -5.43
C PHE A 261 -6.37 -49.20 -3.97
N THR A 262 -6.75 -50.07 -3.05
CA THR A 262 -6.37 -49.96 -1.64
C THR A 262 -4.89 -50.31 -1.45
N GLN A 263 -4.33 -50.06 -0.26
CA GLN A 263 -2.96 -50.49 0.08
C GLN A 263 -2.77 -52.01 0.02
N ASP A 264 -3.85 -52.79 0.11
CA ASP A 264 -3.85 -54.25 0.07
C ASP A 264 -4.14 -54.78 -1.36
N ALA A 265 -3.89 -53.94 -2.37
CA ALA A 265 -4.09 -54.21 -3.81
C ALA A 265 -5.53 -54.60 -4.21
N GLN A 266 -6.54 -54.22 -3.41
CA GLN A 266 -7.94 -54.45 -3.77
C GLN A 266 -8.48 -53.30 -4.64
N PRO A 267 -9.26 -53.60 -5.69
CA PRO A 267 -9.85 -52.56 -6.54
C PRO A 267 -10.84 -51.71 -5.73
N LEU A 268 -10.73 -50.39 -5.85
CA LEU A 268 -11.51 -49.41 -5.07
C LEU A 268 -12.47 -48.59 -5.94
N ALA A 269 -11.99 -48.07 -7.07
CA ALA A 269 -12.80 -47.28 -8.00
C ALA A 269 -12.17 -47.25 -9.39
N GLU A 270 -13.00 -47.01 -10.40
CA GLU A 270 -12.57 -46.79 -11.77
C GLU A 270 -13.13 -45.46 -12.28
N LEU A 271 -12.25 -44.56 -12.74
CA LEU A 271 -12.60 -43.23 -13.21
C LEU A 271 -12.29 -43.12 -14.70
N SER A 272 -13.29 -42.70 -15.48
CA SER A 272 -13.18 -42.61 -16.95
C SER A 272 -13.07 -41.18 -17.48
N ASP A 273 -13.43 -40.19 -16.65
CA ASP A 273 -13.49 -38.79 -17.04
C ASP A 273 -12.37 -37.99 -16.33
N LEU A 274 -11.16 -38.10 -16.90
CA LEU A 274 -9.94 -37.51 -16.35
C LEU A 274 -9.74 -36.10 -16.90
N SER A 275 -9.69 -35.13 -15.99
CA SER A 275 -9.44 -33.72 -16.29
C SER A 275 -8.57 -33.08 -15.21
N GLY A 276 -7.59 -32.28 -15.63
CA GLY A 276 -6.72 -31.55 -14.72
C GLY A 276 -5.80 -32.48 -13.92
N SER A 277 -5.64 -32.23 -12.62
CA SER A 277 -4.78 -33.04 -11.75
C SER A 277 -5.44 -34.36 -11.31
N TYR A 278 -4.65 -35.34 -10.84
CA TYR A 278 -5.22 -36.55 -10.23
C TYR A 278 -6.13 -36.22 -9.04
N LEU A 279 -5.78 -35.23 -8.22
CA LEU A 279 -6.65 -34.78 -7.11
C LEU A 279 -8.02 -34.32 -7.64
N GLU A 280 -8.03 -33.48 -8.66
CA GLU A 280 -9.25 -32.94 -9.27
C GLU A 280 -10.11 -34.04 -9.89
N SER A 281 -9.49 -34.93 -10.68
CA SER A 281 -10.18 -36.06 -11.30
C SER A 281 -10.80 -37.01 -10.26
N ILE A 282 -10.07 -37.30 -9.17
CA ILE A 282 -10.54 -38.21 -8.11
C ILE A 282 -11.68 -37.58 -7.29
N ASN A 283 -11.59 -36.28 -7.01
CA ASN A 283 -12.56 -35.55 -6.19
C ASN A 283 -13.77 -35.02 -6.97
N ARG A 284 -13.84 -35.25 -8.28
CA ARG A 284 -14.82 -34.61 -9.17
C ARG A 284 -16.28 -34.80 -8.75
N GLU A 285 -16.65 -36.01 -8.39
CA GLU A 285 -18.03 -36.35 -7.99
C GLU A 285 -18.26 -36.22 -6.48
N SER A 286 -17.22 -36.47 -5.70
CA SER A 286 -17.26 -36.47 -4.24
C SER A 286 -15.85 -36.26 -3.71
N GLU A 287 -15.72 -35.58 -2.57
CA GLU A 287 -14.41 -35.38 -1.92
C GLU A 287 -13.86 -36.71 -1.35
N ARG A 288 -13.05 -37.42 -2.15
CA ARG A 288 -12.43 -38.72 -1.79
C ARG A 288 -11.01 -38.55 -1.22
N LEU A 289 -10.29 -37.52 -1.68
CA LEU A 289 -8.96 -37.13 -1.21
C LEU A 289 -9.01 -35.74 -0.57
N ARG A 290 -8.96 -35.68 0.76
CA ARG A 290 -8.95 -34.39 1.47
C ARG A 290 -7.61 -33.69 1.42
N THR A 291 -7.64 -32.37 1.28
CA THR A 291 -6.45 -31.52 1.39
C THR A 291 -6.74 -30.28 2.20
N GLN A 292 -5.73 -29.76 2.91
CA GLN A 292 -5.82 -28.47 3.61
C GLN A 292 -5.39 -27.29 2.73
N CYS A 293 -4.70 -27.56 1.62
CA CYS A 293 -4.16 -26.54 0.72
C CYS A 293 -4.93 -26.40 -0.60
N GLY A 294 -6.07 -27.06 -0.77
CA GLY A 294 -6.86 -27.03 -2.01
C GLY A 294 -6.08 -27.45 -3.25
N GLY A 295 -5.14 -28.39 -3.11
CA GLY A 295 -4.28 -28.82 -4.22
C GLY A 295 -3.04 -27.95 -4.51
N GLY A 296 -2.71 -26.97 -3.66
CA GLY A 296 -1.50 -26.14 -3.82
C GLY A 296 -0.15 -26.80 -3.47
N GLY A 297 -0.08 -28.13 -3.28
CA GLY A 297 1.17 -28.83 -3.00
C GLY A 297 1.80 -28.59 -1.62
N ARG A 298 1.11 -27.91 -0.70
CA ARG A 298 1.69 -27.45 0.59
C ARG A 298 1.29 -28.23 1.85
N CYS A 299 0.30 -29.13 1.79
CA CYS A 299 -0.14 -29.88 2.98
C CYS A 299 0.37 -31.33 3.03
N GLY A 300 0.82 -31.89 1.90
CA GLY A 300 1.28 -33.27 1.84
C GLY A 300 0.20 -34.34 2.03
N LEU A 301 -1.10 -34.00 2.08
CA LEU A 301 -2.17 -34.96 2.41
C LEU A 301 -2.67 -35.79 1.21
N CYS A 302 -2.48 -35.30 -0.01
CA CYS A 302 -3.01 -35.91 -1.24
C CYS A 302 -2.08 -37.00 -1.83
N LYS A 303 -1.39 -37.77 -0.99
CA LYS A 303 -0.40 -38.77 -1.40
C LYS A 303 -1.07 -39.93 -2.15
N LEU A 304 -0.56 -40.29 -3.32
CA LEU A 304 -0.93 -41.51 -4.04
C LEU A 304 0.32 -42.24 -4.49
N ARG A 305 0.27 -43.57 -4.44
CA ARG A 305 1.33 -44.44 -4.94
C ARG A 305 1.03 -44.79 -6.39
N PHE A 306 1.98 -44.53 -7.28
CA PHE A 306 1.89 -44.94 -8.67
C PHE A 306 2.33 -46.40 -8.77
N VAL A 307 1.42 -47.28 -9.19
CA VAL A 307 1.69 -48.73 -9.27
C VAL A 307 2.62 -49.03 -10.44
N GLU A 308 2.47 -48.28 -11.53
CA GLU A 308 3.25 -48.38 -12.75
C GLU A 308 3.72 -46.97 -13.15
N GLN A 309 4.99 -46.84 -13.54
CA GLN A 309 5.56 -45.62 -14.15
C GLN A 309 5.26 -44.31 -13.39
N ALA A 310 5.72 -44.21 -12.14
CA ALA A 310 5.59 -42.98 -11.36
C ALA A 310 6.25 -41.79 -12.09
N PRO A 311 5.57 -40.64 -12.24
CA PRO A 311 6.18 -39.44 -12.82
C PRO A 311 7.36 -38.98 -11.96
N SER A 312 8.29 -38.25 -12.56
CA SER A 312 9.40 -37.64 -11.81
C SER A 312 8.86 -36.71 -10.72
N PRO A 313 9.41 -36.75 -9.49
CA PRO A 313 8.94 -35.89 -8.41
C PRO A 313 9.25 -34.42 -8.74
N ASN A 314 8.30 -33.54 -8.47
CA ASN A 314 8.51 -32.10 -8.61
C ASN A 314 8.91 -31.46 -7.27
N ASP A 315 9.15 -30.16 -7.30
CA ASP A 315 9.52 -29.33 -6.14
C ASP A 315 8.64 -29.55 -4.89
N TYR A 316 7.34 -29.75 -5.07
CA TYR A 316 6.38 -29.94 -3.99
C TYR A 316 6.41 -31.36 -3.44
N ASP A 317 6.62 -32.35 -4.30
CA ASP A 317 6.85 -33.73 -3.86
C ASP A 317 8.11 -33.81 -3.01
N LEU A 318 9.19 -33.17 -3.45
CA LEU A 318 10.48 -33.15 -2.73
C LEU A 318 10.38 -32.45 -1.38
N ASP A 319 9.52 -31.43 -1.25
CA ASP A 319 9.33 -30.70 0.01
C ASP A 319 8.42 -31.43 1.02
N LYS A 320 7.46 -32.24 0.54
CA LYS A 320 6.45 -32.86 1.42
C LYS A 320 6.59 -34.36 1.61
N LEU A 321 7.35 -35.04 0.77
CA LEU A 321 7.50 -36.49 0.81
C LEU A 321 8.91 -36.87 1.23
N THR A 322 9.01 -37.93 2.02
CA THR A 322 10.30 -38.51 2.42
C THR A 322 10.94 -39.24 1.24
N ALA A 323 12.27 -39.43 1.29
CA ALA A 323 12.99 -40.19 0.26
C ALA A 323 12.45 -41.62 0.08
N ALA A 324 12.00 -42.26 1.17
CA ALA A 324 11.39 -43.59 1.12
C ALA A 324 10.04 -43.58 0.37
N GLU A 325 9.18 -42.59 0.63
CA GLU A 325 7.92 -42.43 -0.09
C GLU A 325 8.16 -42.16 -1.58
N LEU A 326 9.10 -41.28 -1.90
CA LEU A 326 9.46 -40.98 -3.29
C LEU A 326 9.97 -42.22 -4.04
N ALA A 327 10.80 -43.05 -3.38
CA ALA A 327 11.32 -44.30 -3.91
C ALA A 327 10.22 -45.36 -4.12
N GLN A 328 9.16 -45.34 -3.32
CA GLN A 328 7.98 -46.19 -3.49
C GLN A 328 7.04 -45.72 -4.62
N GLY A 329 7.41 -44.65 -5.35
CA GLY A 329 6.58 -44.08 -6.39
C GLY A 329 5.42 -43.22 -5.86
N ILE A 330 5.50 -42.75 -4.62
CA ILE A 330 4.47 -41.87 -4.04
C ILE A 330 4.69 -40.44 -4.54
N ARG A 331 3.61 -39.79 -4.96
CA ARG A 331 3.57 -38.37 -5.34
C ARG A 331 2.35 -37.68 -4.76
N LEU A 332 2.36 -36.36 -4.75
CA LEU A 332 1.20 -35.53 -4.42
C LEU A 332 0.25 -35.49 -5.62
N SER A 333 -0.91 -36.13 -5.53
CA SER A 333 -1.89 -36.20 -6.64
C SER A 333 -2.35 -34.83 -7.17
N CYS A 334 -2.26 -33.76 -6.37
CA CYS A 334 -2.58 -32.41 -6.83
C CYS A 334 -1.51 -31.76 -7.71
N GLN A 335 -0.33 -32.37 -7.81
CA GLN A 335 0.84 -31.80 -8.46
C GLN A 335 1.15 -32.42 -9.84
N HIS A 336 0.36 -33.42 -10.25
CA HIS A 336 0.55 -34.19 -11.47
C HIS A 336 -0.76 -34.25 -12.27
N GLU A 337 -0.66 -34.08 -13.60
CA GLU A 337 -1.78 -34.18 -14.55
C GLU A 337 -2.32 -35.61 -14.58
N ALA A 338 -3.65 -35.75 -14.61
CA ALA A 338 -4.32 -37.04 -14.58
C ALA A 338 -4.22 -37.76 -15.92
N HIS A 339 -3.63 -38.96 -15.90
CA HIS A 339 -3.58 -39.86 -17.05
C HIS A 339 -4.17 -41.23 -16.69
N PRO A 340 -4.64 -42.00 -17.69
CA PRO A 340 -5.04 -43.39 -17.48
C PRO A 340 -3.90 -44.20 -16.85
N GLY A 341 -4.24 -45.11 -15.94
CA GLY A 341 -3.23 -45.87 -15.19
C GLY A 341 -3.76 -46.50 -13.92
N LYS A 342 -2.84 -47.01 -13.10
CA LYS A 342 -3.15 -47.66 -11.82
C LYS A 342 -2.50 -46.91 -10.67
N LEU A 343 -3.33 -46.49 -9.71
CA LEU A 343 -2.89 -45.78 -8.51
C LEU A 343 -3.36 -46.50 -7.25
N GLU A 344 -2.57 -46.39 -6.20
CA GLU A 344 -2.88 -46.92 -4.89
C GLU A 344 -2.99 -45.80 -3.85
N LEU A 345 -3.89 -45.98 -2.89
CA LEU A 345 -3.93 -45.11 -1.71
C LEU A 345 -2.63 -45.24 -0.92
N ALA A 346 -2.02 -44.10 -0.59
CA ALA A 346 -0.79 -44.08 0.18
C ALA A 346 -1.00 -44.35 1.69
N THR A 347 -2.24 -44.23 2.20
CA THR A 347 -2.57 -44.45 3.62
C THR A 347 -3.94 -45.11 3.82
N LYS A 348 -4.11 -45.90 4.89
CA LYS A 348 -5.43 -46.44 5.29
C LYS A 348 -6.45 -45.36 5.66
N ALA A 349 -5.99 -44.21 6.13
CA ALA A 349 -6.87 -43.09 6.50
C ALA A 349 -7.65 -42.54 5.29
N GLN A 350 -7.04 -42.58 4.10
CA GLN A 350 -7.69 -42.16 2.86
C GLN A 350 -8.92 -43.03 2.58
N HIS A 351 -8.82 -44.35 2.76
CA HIS A 351 -9.92 -45.29 2.47
C HIS A 351 -11.26 -44.93 3.14
N ARG A 352 -11.24 -44.26 4.30
CA ARG A 352 -12.45 -43.85 5.04
C ARG A 352 -13.35 -42.88 4.27
N TYR A 353 -12.84 -42.20 3.26
CA TYR A 353 -13.57 -41.18 2.48
C TYR A 353 -14.13 -41.72 1.17
N TRP A 354 -13.94 -43.01 0.88
CA TRP A 354 -14.64 -43.65 -0.21
C TRP A 354 -16.01 -44.08 0.28
N PRO A 355 -17.10 -43.77 -0.45
CA PRO A 355 -18.41 -44.28 -0.11
C PRO A 355 -18.32 -45.80 -0.04
N GLN A 356 -18.68 -46.39 1.10
CA GLN A 356 -18.88 -47.83 1.17
C GLN A 356 -19.96 -48.16 0.14
N SER A 357 -19.61 -48.99 -0.85
CA SER A 357 -20.62 -49.51 -1.77
C SER A 357 -21.69 -50.18 -0.91
N LYS A 358 -22.91 -49.62 -0.90
CA LYS A 358 -24.07 -50.43 -0.55
C LYS A 358 -24.11 -51.53 -1.60
N HIS A 359 -23.74 -52.74 -1.18
CA HIS A 359 -23.91 -53.95 -1.98
C HIS A 359 -25.35 -54.11 -2.42
#